data_AF-A0AAV5SFD9-F1
#
_entry.id   AF-A0AAV5SFD9-F1
#
_cell.length_a   1.000
_cell.length_b   1.000
_cell.length_c   1.000
_cell.angle_alpha   90.00
_cell.angle_beta   90.00
_cell.angle_gamma   90.00
#
_symmetry.space_group_name_H-M   'P 1'
#
loop_
_entity.id
_entity.type
_entity.pdbx_description
1 polymer ?
#
loop_
_entity_poly.entity_id
_entity_poly.type
_entity_poly.pdbx_seq_one_letter_code
_entity_poly.pdbx_strand_id
1 'polypeptide(L)'
;MTDPIYSWFYEDPFHFIFLATTTTFSVLSNSLLLFIIFTTSSSNIGPYRYLLAVFAICDIMTSAGHAAFQPNMHMTTTGFYFFPRHGRMMIAGRSYDTVFALAFIAVYYQTFLVLAYHYIYRFKIVTRGFNHSFTDYWSKSLWVKLAIVIYVLYIAGFVGTCAIAFTPATETRALVPHEIFDIYGVNLRDLNRGFTVIAVRRPDPITGAMVWHAPSVVGLLMLLGMFGGTASVILYCIWSEDTENADGPVQGAAHSG
;
A
#
# COMPACT_ATOMS: atom_id res chain seq x y z
N MET A 1 11.52 -3.85 33.68
CA MET A 1 10.27 -4.41 33.11
C MET A 1 10.66 -5.70 32.42
N THR A 2 9.85 -6.75 32.52
CA THR A 2 10.05 -7.96 31.73
C THR A 2 9.53 -7.69 30.32
N ASP A 3 10.34 -7.94 29.31
CA ASP A 3 9.93 -7.79 27.92
C ASP A 3 8.72 -8.70 27.64
N PRO A 4 7.76 -8.24 26.83
CA PRO A 4 6.60 -9.05 26.48
C PRO A 4 7.06 -10.34 25.77
N ILE A 5 6.31 -11.45 25.91
CA ILE A 5 6.67 -12.76 25.34
C ILE A 5 6.87 -12.74 23.80
N TYR A 6 6.36 -11.71 23.12
CA TYR A 6 6.49 -11.51 21.68
C TYR A 6 7.60 -10.52 21.29
N SER A 7 8.42 -10.04 22.23
CA SER A 7 9.44 -9.02 21.97
C SER A 7 10.49 -9.47 20.94
N TRP A 8 10.83 -10.76 20.98
CA TRP A 8 11.75 -11.40 20.04
C TRP A 8 11.36 -11.22 18.56
N PHE A 9 10.08 -10.91 18.24
CA PHE A 9 9.64 -10.69 16.87
C PHE A 9 10.11 -9.33 16.30
N TYR A 10 10.19 -8.30 17.15
CA TYR A 10 10.62 -6.95 16.75
C TYR A 10 12.04 -6.62 17.20
N GLU A 11 12.63 -7.40 18.09
CA GLU A 11 14.02 -7.27 18.53
C GLU A 11 15.02 -7.90 17.54
N ASP A 12 16.25 -7.41 17.59
CA ASP A 12 17.37 -8.04 16.89
C ASP A 12 17.87 -9.26 17.68
N PRO A 13 18.37 -10.31 16.99
CA PRO A 13 18.69 -10.36 15.57
C PRO A 13 17.52 -10.83 14.68
N PHE A 14 16.43 -11.33 15.25
CA PHE A 14 15.36 -11.98 14.48
C PHE A 14 14.73 -11.02 13.47
N HIS A 15 14.34 -9.81 13.90
CA HIS A 15 13.70 -8.83 13.03
C HIS A 15 14.59 -8.45 11.82
N PHE A 16 15.88 -8.19 12.07
CA PHE A 16 16.84 -7.91 11.01
C PHE A 16 16.99 -9.08 10.04
N ILE A 17 17.15 -10.32 10.54
CA ILE A 17 17.27 -11.51 9.69
C ILE A 17 16.00 -11.71 8.85
N PHE A 18 14.82 -11.54 9.47
CA PHE A 18 13.54 -11.65 8.78
C PHE A 18 13.45 -10.62 7.65
N LEU A 19 13.66 -9.33 7.94
CA LEU A 19 13.59 -8.28 6.92
C LEU A 19 14.64 -8.47 5.81
N ALA A 20 15.88 -8.82 6.17
CA ALA A 20 16.96 -9.01 5.19
C ALA A 20 16.66 -10.18 4.26
N THR A 21 16.19 -11.31 4.80
CA THR A 21 15.85 -12.49 4.00
C THR A 21 14.65 -12.22 3.09
N THR A 22 13.53 -11.70 3.62
CA THR A 22 12.33 -11.42 2.81
C THR A 22 12.60 -10.38 1.73
N THR A 23 13.37 -9.32 2.05
CA THR A 23 13.77 -8.31 1.06
C THR A 23 14.63 -8.93 -0.04
N THR A 24 15.62 -9.76 0.33
CA THR A 24 16.51 -10.40 -0.64
C THR A 24 15.74 -11.30 -1.59
N PHE A 25 14.87 -12.16 -1.06
CA PHE A 25 14.01 -13.03 -1.88
C PHE A 25 13.10 -12.21 -2.80
N SER A 26 12.46 -11.16 -2.28
CA SER A 26 11.58 -10.30 -3.06
C SER A 26 12.31 -9.57 -4.20
N VAL A 27 13.48 -8.99 -3.92
CA VAL A 27 14.28 -8.29 -4.93
C VAL A 27 14.79 -9.26 -6.00
N LEU A 28 15.30 -10.43 -5.60
CA LEU A 28 15.79 -11.43 -6.54
C LEU A 28 14.68 -12.01 -7.41
N SER A 29 13.53 -12.37 -6.82
CA SER A 29 12.41 -12.95 -7.57
C SER A 29 11.80 -11.95 -8.56
N ASN A 30 11.62 -10.69 -8.15
CA ASN A 30 11.10 -9.65 -9.04
C ASN A 30 12.12 -9.21 -10.09
N SER A 31 13.42 -9.22 -9.78
CA SER A 31 14.47 -8.98 -10.78
C SER A 31 14.55 -10.10 -11.81
N LEU A 32 14.40 -11.35 -11.37
CA LEU A 32 14.31 -12.51 -12.27
C LEU A 32 13.06 -12.43 -13.15
N LEU A 33 11.91 -12.03 -12.58
CA LEU A 33 10.68 -11.79 -13.34
C LEU A 33 10.90 -10.73 -14.43
N LEU A 34 11.52 -9.60 -14.10
CA LEU A 34 11.88 -8.56 -15.08
C LEU A 34 12.82 -9.10 -16.15
N PHE A 35 13.85 -9.85 -15.75
CA PHE A 35 14.78 -10.48 -16.69
C PHE A 35 14.04 -11.40 -17.67
N ILE A 36 13.14 -12.27 -17.18
CA ILE A 36 12.33 -13.18 -18.02
C ILE A 36 11.44 -12.38 -18.97
N ILE A 37 10.76 -11.33 -18.48
CA ILE A 37 9.87 -10.48 -19.28
C ILE A 37 10.62 -9.81 -20.44
N PHE A 38 11.84 -9.34 -20.21
CA PHE A 38 12.62 -8.63 -21.22
C PHE A 38 13.42 -9.54 -22.16
N THR A 39 13.74 -10.77 -21.72
CA THR A 39 14.52 -11.73 -22.54
C THR A 39 13.65 -12.71 -23.33
N THR A 40 12.45 -13.02 -22.86
CA THR A 40 11.57 -14.01 -23.51
C THR A 40 10.64 -13.35 -24.51
N SER A 41 10.83 -13.64 -25.81
CA SER A 41 9.91 -13.23 -26.86
C SER A 41 8.65 -14.12 -26.89
N SER A 42 7.73 -13.90 -25.96
CA SER A 42 6.42 -14.56 -26.02
C SER A 42 5.43 -13.71 -26.82
N SER A 43 5.08 -14.16 -28.03
CA SER A 43 3.96 -13.62 -28.80
C SER A 43 2.63 -13.74 -28.06
N ASN A 44 2.51 -14.67 -27.11
CA ASN A 44 1.27 -15.00 -26.41
C ASN A 44 0.97 -14.10 -25.19
N ILE A 45 1.98 -13.45 -24.60
CA ILE A 45 1.78 -12.59 -23.40
C ILE A 45 1.26 -11.20 -23.80
N GLY A 46 1.64 -10.70 -24.98
CA GLY A 46 1.15 -9.42 -25.49
C GLY A 46 1.45 -8.23 -24.55
N PRO A 47 0.57 -7.20 -24.50
CA PRO A 47 0.74 -6.01 -23.66
C PRO A 47 0.79 -6.27 -22.14
N TYR A 48 0.29 -7.42 -21.67
CA TYR A 48 0.27 -7.78 -20.26
C TYR A 48 1.65 -7.77 -19.61
N ARG A 49 2.70 -8.07 -20.39
CA ARG A 49 4.10 -8.07 -19.94
C ARG A 49 4.53 -6.75 -19.30
N TYR A 50 4.01 -5.62 -19.78
CA TYR A 50 4.35 -4.31 -19.24
C TYR A 50 3.71 -4.07 -17.87
N LEU A 51 2.50 -4.62 -17.67
CA LEU A 51 1.82 -4.55 -16.37
C LEU A 51 2.55 -5.40 -15.33
N LEU A 52 2.95 -6.62 -15.71
CA LEU A 52 3.80 -7.47 -14.89
C LEU A 52 5.15 -6.80 -14.55
N ALA A 53 5.75 -6.08 -15.50
CA ALA A 53 6.99 -5.35 -15.25
C ALA A 53 6.78 -4.21 -14.26
N VAL A 54 5.69 -3.44 -14.38
CA VAL A 54 5.34 -2.38 -13.41
C VAL A 54 5.13 -2.97 -12.01
N PHE A 55 4.39 -4.07 -11.91
CA PHE A 55 4.19 -4.79 -10.64
C PHE A 55 5.53 -5.19 -10.00
N ALA A 56 6.42 -5.82 -10.76
CA ALA A 56 7.73 -6.22 -10.26
C ALA A 56 8.59 -5.03 -9.79
N ILE A 57 8.54 -3.89 -10.51
CA ILE A 57 9.23 -2.66 -10.12
C ILE A 57 8.65 -2.10 -8.81
N CYS A 58 7.32 -2.04 -8.68
CA CYS A 58 6.64 -1.59 -7.47
C CYS A 58 7.00 -2.47 -6.26
N ASP A 59 7.09 -3.77 -6.44
CA ASP A 59 7.49 -4.71 -5.39
C ASP A 59 8.95 -4.53 -4.96
N ILE A 60 9.86 -4.32 -5.92
CA ILE A 60 11.27 -4.00 -5.63
C ILE A 60 11.36 -2.69 -4.85
N MET A 61 10.64 -1.64 -5.27
CA MET A 61 10.60 -0.35 -4.58
C MET A 61 10.07 -0.48 -3.15
N THR A 62 9.01 -1.26 -2.96
CA THR A 62 8.43 -1.51 -1.63
C THR A 62 9.39 -2.29 -0.73
N SER A 63 10.08 -3.28 -1.29
CA SER A 63 11.10 -4.08 -0.59
C SER A 63 12.30 -3.22 -0.19
N ALA A 64 12.78 -2.36 -1.10
CA ALA A 64 13.83 -1.40 -0.79
C ALA A 64 13.39 -0.40 0.29
N GLY A 65 12.13 0.06 0.24
CA GLY A 65 11.52 0.88 1.28
C GLY A 65 11.50 0.20 2.64
N HIS A 66 11.11 -1.08 2.71
CA HIS A 66 11.14 -1.86 3.95
C HIS A 66 12.56 -1.99 4.52
N ALA A 67 13.53 -2.31 3.67
CA ALA A 67 14.92 -2.45 4.07
C ALA A 67 15.55 -1.12 4.54
N ALA A 68 15.24 -0.02 3.86
CA ALA A 68 15.77 1.30 4.18
C ALA A 68 15.11 1.92 5.42
N PHE A 69 13.79 1.81 5.53
CA PHE A 69 13.01 2.51 6.57
C PHE A 69 12.85 1.67 7.84
N GLN A 70 12.81 0.34 7.71
CA GLN A 70 12.54 -0.61 8.80
C GLN A 70 11.40 -0.11 9.70
N PRO A 71 10.17 -0.01 9.17
CA PRO A 71 9.06 0.59 9.89
C PRO A 71 8.71 -0.18 11.16
N ASN A 72 8.58 0.54 12.26
CA ASN A 72 7.91 0.06 13.46
C ASN A 72 6.44 0.47 13.40
N MET A 73 5.56 -0.49 13.65
CA MET A 73 4.13 -0.30 13.76
C MET A 73 3.70 -0.75 15.15
N HIS A 74 3.04 0.14 15.91
CA HIS A 74 2.62 -0.19 17.27
C HIS A 74 1.23 0.37 17.57
N MET A 75 0.34 -0.51 18.02
CA MET A 75 -1.00 -0.14 18.48
C MET A 75 -0.97 0.14 19.97
N THR A 76 -1.26 1.38 20.34
CA THR A 76 -1.37 1.84 21.73
C THR A 76 -2.84 2.01 22.12
N THR A 77 -3.07 2.33 23.39
CA THR A 77 -4.40 2.75 23.88
C THR A 77 -4.93 4.03 23.21
N THR A 78 -4.05 4.87 22.68
CA THR A 78 -4.39 6.19 22.09
C THR A 78 -4.47 6.20 20.57
N GLY A 79 -3.90 5.19 19.91
CA GLY A 79 -3.84 5.13 18.45
C GLY A 79 -2.79 4.18 17.92
N PHE A 80 -2.73 4.10 16.60
CA PHE A 80 -1.81 3.25 15.85
C PHE A 80 -0.66 4.10 15.29
N TYR A 81 0.56 3.84 15.76
CA TYR A 81 1.77 4.61 15.44
C TYR A 81 2.61 3.89 14.39
N PHE A 82 3.15 4.66 13.46
CA PHE A 82 4.03 4.21 12.39
C PHE A 82 5.26 5.13 12.31
N PHE A 83 6.45 4.59 12.54
CA PHE A 83 7.69 5.38 12.64
C PHE A 83 8.92 4.56 12.22
N PRO A 84 10.03 5.19 11.78
CA PRO A 84 11.24 4.47 11.40
C PRO A 84 11.98 3.94 12.64
N ARG A 85 12.51 2.71 12.55
CA ARG A 85 13.38 2.15 13.60
C ARG A 85 14.65 2.97 13.82
N HIS A 86 15.33 3.30 12.73
CA HIS A 86 16.61 4.04 12.75
C HIS A 86 16.46 5.51 12.37
N GLY A 87 15.39 6.18 12.79
CA GLY A 87 15.13 7.60 12.43
C GLY A 87 16.20 8.60 12.90
N ARG A 88 15.94 9.90 12.71
CA ARG A 88 16.91 11.03 12.67
C ARG A 88 17.51 11.25 11.29
N MET A 89 16.76 10.99 10.22
CA MET A 89 17.14 11.54 8.92
C MET A 89 16.95 13.05 8.95
N MET A 90 18.03 13.75 9.32
CA MET A 90 18.07 15.20 9.43
C MET A 90 18.78 15.77 8.21
N ILE A 91 18.07 16.58 7.41
CA ILE A 91 18.67 17.34 6.30
C ILE A 91 18.40 18.81 6.57
N ALA A 92 19.46 19.63 6.63
CA ALA A 92 19.39 21.05 6.95
C ALA A 92 18.61 21.37 8.25
N GLY A 93 18.81 20.55 9.29
CA GLY A 93 18.17 20.75 10.60
C GLY A 93 16.68 20.41 10.65
N ARG A 94 16.11 19.82 9.60
CA ARG A 94 14.71 19.34 9.58
C ARG A 94 14.68 17.82 9.49
N SER A 95 13.75 17.21 10.23
CA SER A 95 13.49 15.77 10.18
C SER A 95 12.72 15.42 8.90
N TYR A 96 13.21 14.43 8.16
CA TYR A 96 12.57 13.86 6.98
C TYR A 96 11.87 12.54 7.26
N ASP A 97 11.94 12.04 8.50
CA ASP A 97 11.35 10.76 8.92
C ASP A 97 9.86 10.68 8.54
N THR A 98 9.07 11.75 8.72
CA THR A 98 7.65 11.79 8.32
C THR A 98 7.46 11.74 6.81
N VAL A 99 8.34 12.39 6.03
CA VAL A 99 8.27 12.38 4.57
C VAL A 99 8.58 10.98 4.05
N PHE A 100 9.59 10.31 4.60
CA PHE A 100 9.89 8.92 4.27
C PHE A 100 8.79 7.97 4.71
N ALA A 101 8.13 8.21 5.85
CA ALA A 101 6.97 7.45 6.27
C ALA A 101 5.81 7.57 5.26
N LEU A 102 5.50 8.78 4.80
CA LEU A 102 4.47 9.02 3.78
C LEU A 102 4.86 8.42 2.43
N ALA A 103 6.13 8.51 2.02
CA ALA A 103 6.62 7.88 0.80
C ALA A 103 6.54 6.36 0.88
N PHE A 104 6.84 5.78 2.04
CA PHE A 104 6.70 4.35 2.28
C PHE A 104 5.24 3.90 2.17
N ILE A 105 4.30 4.64 2.79
CA ILE A 105 2.87 4.42 2.65
C ILE A 105 2.46 4.48 1.17
N ALA A 106 2.97 5.45 0.40
CA ALA A 106 2.67 5.57 -1.02
C ALA A 106 3.09 4.32 -1.81
N VAL A 107 4.33 3.87 -1.64
CA VAL A 107 4.83 2.69 -2.37
C VAL A 107 4.16 1.41 -1.92
N TYR A 108 3.78 1.30 -0.65
CA TYR A 108 3.04 0.15 -0.14
C TYR A 108 1.64 0.06 -0.78
N TYR A 109 0.86 1.15 -0.74
CA TYR A 109 -0.53 1.14 -1.23
C TYR A 109 -0.67 1.17 -2.75
N GLN A 110 0.38 1.56 -3.50
CA GLN A 110 0.35 1.51 -4.96
C GLN A 110 0.16 0.07 -5.48
N THR A 111 0.64 -0.94 -4.73
CA THR A 111 0.59 -2.36 -5.12
C THR A 111 -0.86 -2.84 -5.31
N PHE A 112 -1.77 -2.43 -4.43
CA PHE A 112 -3.20 -2.76 -4.55
C PHE A 112 -3.84 -2.17 -5.80
N LEU A 113 -3.45 -0.96 -6.19
CA LEU A 113 -3.94 -0.34 -7.42
C LEU A 113 -3.39 -1.05 -8.66
N VAL A 114 -2.10 -1.40 -8.66
CA VAL A 114 -1.50 -2.19 -9.75
C VAL A 114 -2.18 -3.56 -9.85
N LEU A 115 -2.46 -4.22 -8.71
CA LEU A 115 -3.22 -5.47 -8.67
C LEU A 115 -4.63 -5.30 -9.24
N ALA A 116 -5.33 -4.20 -8.94
CA ALA A 116 -6.62 -3.90 -9.54
C ALA A 116 -6.53 -3.77 -11.07
N TYR A 117 -5.47 -3.14 -11.60
CA TYR A 117 -5.24 -3.10 -13.04
C TYR A 117 -4.99 -4.49 -13.65
N HIS A 118 -4.30 -5.39 -12.94
CA HIS A 118 -4.12 -6.77 -13.39
C HIS A 118 -5.46 -7.48 -13.57
N TYR A 119 -6.35 -7.36 -12.60
CA TYR A 119 -7.68 -7.95 -12.67
C TYR A 119 -8.57 -7.29 -13.73
N ILE A 120 -8.55 -5.96 -13.87
CA ILE A 120 -9.29 -5.28 -14.94
C ILE A 120 -8.79 -5.75 -16.32
N TYR A 121 -7.47 -5.84 -16.50
CA TYR A 121 -6.88 -6.31 -17.75
C TYR A 121 -7.29 -7.76 -18.04
N ARG A 122 -7.19 -8.65 -17.06
CA ARG A 122 -7.56 -10.06 -17.19
C ARG A 122 -9.04 -10.20 -17.51
N PHE A 123 -9.90 -9.52 -16.76
CA PHE A 123 -11.33 -9.43 -17.01
C PHE A 123 -11.57 -9.06 -18.47
N LYS A 124 -11.02 -7.94 -18.97
CA LYS A 124 -11.21 -7.49 -20.36
C LYS A 124 -10.73 -8.48 -21.44
N ILE A 125 -9.67 -9.24 -21.17
CA ILE A 125 -9.13 -10.20 -22.15
C ILE A 125 -9.87 -11.53 -22.13
N VAL A 126 -10.27 -12.00 -20.94
CA VAL A 126 -10.92 -13.30 -20.73
C VAL A 126 -12.41 -13.22 -21.03
N THR A 127 -13.11 -12.21 -20.48
CA THR A 127 -14.57 -12.03 -20.60
C THR A 127 -14.96 -11.33 -21.91
N ARG A 128 -14.43 -11.81 -23.05
CA ARG A 128 -14.73 -11.29 -24.41
C ARG A 128 -16.26 -11.14 -24.70
N GLY A 129 -17.13 -11.68 -23.84
CA GLY A 129 -18.58 -11.69 -23.93
C GLY A 129 -19.37 -10.52 -23.31
N PHE A 130 -18.78 -9.54 -22.60
CA PHE A 130 -19.57 -8.35 -22.23
C PHE A 130 -19.80 -7.45 -23.45
N ASN A 131 -20.92 -7.71 -24.13
CA ASN A 131 -21.52 -6.86 -25.16
C ASN A 131 -21.42 -5.38 -24.77
N HIS A 132 -20.64 -4.61 -25.53
CA HIS A 132 -20.57 -3.14 -25.48
C HIS A 132 -20.34 -2.53 -24.10
N SER A 133 -19.17 -2.75 -23.50
CA SER A 133 -18.68 -1.79 -22.51
C SER A 133 -18.34 -0.49 -23.24
N PHE A 134 -18.69 0.65 -22.65
CA PHE A 134 -18.41 1.98 -23.23
C PHE A 134 -16.91 2.23 -23.50
N THR A 135 -16.04 1.44 -22.88
CA THR A 135 -14.58 1.47 -23.05
C THR A 135 -14.03 0.61 -24.19
N ASP A 136 -14.84 -0.19 -24.88
CA ASP A 136 -14.35 -1.13 -25.91
C ASP A 136 -13.85 -0.42 -27.17
N TYR A 137 -14.37 0.78 -27.44
CA TYR A 137 -13.93 1.63 -28.55
C TYR A 137 -12.67 2.45 -28.24
N TRP A 138 -12.14 2.34 -27.03
CA TRP A 138 -11.03 3.19 -26.60
C TRP A 138 -9.71 2.73 -27.18
N SER A 139 -8.94 3.68 -27.72
CA SER A 139 -7.59 3.39 -28.18
C SER A 139 -6.69 2.96 -27.01
N LYS A 140 -5.67 2.13 -27.30
CA LYS A 140 -4.66 1.72 -26.30
C LYS A 140 -4.01 2.91 -25.59
N SER A 141 -3.80 4.02 -26.31
CA SER A 141 -3.24 5.25 -25.73
C SER A 141 -4.17 5.89 -24.71
N LEU A 142 -5.49 5.87 -24.95
CA LEU A 142 -6.47 6.41 -24.03
C LEU A 142 -6.51 5.60 -22.72
N TRP A 143 -6.44 4.27 -22.80
CA TRP A 143 -6.34 3.39 -21.64
C TRP A 143 -5.10 3.69 -20.78
N VAL A 144 -3.94 3.83 -21.40
CA VAL A 144 -2.69 4.16 -20.69
C VAL A 144 -2.79 5.53 -20.03
N LYS A 145 -3.31 6.55 -20.73
CA LYS A 145 -3.51 7.88 -20.15
C LYS A 145 -4.47 7.86 -18.96
N LEU A 146 -5.60 7.16 -19.08
CA LEU A 146 -6.54 7.01 -17.97
C LEU A 146 -5.88 6.30 -16.78
N ALA A 147 -5.14 5.21 -17.02
CA ALA A 147 -4.46 4.48 -15.96
C ALA A 147 -3.44 5.35 -15.22
N ILE A 148 -2.67 6.17 -15.93
CA ILE A 148 -1.74 7.14 -15.33
C ILE A 148 -2.50 8.18 -14.50
N VAL A 149 -3.60 8.72 -15.01
CA VAL A 149 -4.40 9.72 -14.27
C VAL A 149 -4.98 9.12 -12.99
N ILE A 150 -5.63 7.95 -13.06
CA ILE A 150 -6.18 7.25 -11.90
C ILE A 150 -5.05 6.92 -10.91
N TYR A 151 -3.89 6.49 -11.39
CA TYR A 151 -2.73 6.21 -10.55
C TYR A 151 -2.27 7.45 -9.79
N VAL A 152 -2.06 8.57 -10.48
CA VAL A 152 -1.64 9.83 -9.85
C VAL A 152 -2.68 10.30 -8.84
N LEU A 153 -3.97 10.27 -9.19
CA LEU A 153 -5.05 10.68 -8.29
C LEU A 153 -5.15 9.78 -7.05
N TYR A 154 -5.00 8.47 -7.23
CA TYR A 154 -5.03 7.52 -6.13
C TYR A 154 -3.85 7.75 -5.17
N ILE A 155 -2.63 7.84 -5.68
CA ILE A 155 -1.45 8.08 -4.84
C ILE A 155 -1.52 9.46 -4.16
N ALA A 156 -1.90 10.51 -4.89
CA ALA A 156 -2.08 11.85 -4.33
C ALA A 156 -3.18 11.90 -3.27
N GLY A 157 -4.30 11.21 -3.50
CA GLY A 157 -5.39 11.10 -2.53
C GLY A 157 -4.96 10.36 -1.26
N PHE A 158 -4.26 9.24 -1.39
CA PHE A 158 -3.80 8.44 -0.25
C PHE A 158 -2.76 9.20 0.57
N VAL A 159 -1.71 9.72 -0.09
CA VAL A 159 -0.64 10.48 0.56
C VAL A 159 -1.16 11.79 1.13
N GLY A 160 -2.01 12.51 0.40
CA GLY A 160 -2.62 13.77 0.86
C GLY A 160 -3.50 13.56 2.09
N THR A 161 -4.33 12.52 2.09
CA THR A 161 -5.14 12.15 3.25
C THR A 161 -4.28 11.84 4.46
N CYS A 162 -3.22 11.02 4.29
CA CYS A 162 -2.28 10.73 5.36
C CYS A 162 -1.52 11.97 5.85
N ALA A 163 -1.09 12.83 4.92
CA ALA A 163 -0.36 14.05 5.21
C ALA A 163 -1.20 15.03 6.05
N ILE A 164 -2.50 15.15 5.75
CA ILE A 164 -3.41 16.06 6.45
C ILE A 164 -3.89 15.45 7.78
N ALA A 165 -4.26 14.18 7.80
CA ALA A 165 -4.98 13.58 8.93
C ALA A 165 -4.07 12.89 9.97
N PHE A 166 -2.90 12.42 9.56
CA PHE A 166 -2.06 11.49 10.35
C PHE A 166 -0.64 11.97 10.59
N THR A 167 -0.24 13.15 10.08
CA THR A 167 1.06 13.73 10.41
C THR A 167 1.08 14.28 11.84
N PRO A 168 2.26 14.35 12.47
CA PRO A 168 2.34 14.67 13.88
C PRO A 168 2.25 16.18 14.08
N ALA A 169 1.14 16.64 14.64
CA ALA A 169 1.00 17.98 15.20
C ALA A 169 1.59 18.06 16.62
N THR A 170 1.87 19.26 17.12
CA THR A 170 2.38 19.49 18.49
C THR A 170 1.49 18.85 19.55
N GLU A 171 0.17 18.94 19.39
CA GLU A 171 -0.81 18.31 20.30
C GLU A 171 -0.70 16.79 20.27
N THR A 172 -0.75 16.18 19.08
CA THR A 172 -0.63 14.72 18.93
C THR A 172 0.69 14.20 19.48
N ARG A 173 1.77 14.99 19.33
CA ARG A 173 3.09 14.68 19.85
C ARG A 173 3.13 14.69 21.37
N ALA A 174 2.44 15.62 22.02
CA ALA A 174 2.32 15.64 23.49
C ALA A 174 1.56 14.42 24.03
N LEU A 175 0.66 13.85 23.22
CA LEU A 175 -0.17 12.69 23.57
C LEU A 175 0.48 11.32 23.32
N VAL A 176 1.70 11.28 22.76
CA VAL A 176 2.43 10.02 22.53
C VAL A 176 2.59 9.27 23.87
N PRO A 177 2.13 8.01 23.98
CA PRO A 177 2.33 7.19 25.17
C PRO A 177 3.81 6.95 25.49
N HIS A 178 4.15 6.92 26.78
CA HIS A 178 5.52 6.64 27.22
C HIS A 178 6.00 5.23 26.85
N GLU A 179 5.06 4.28 26.71
CA GLU A 179 5.36 2.88 26.35
C GLU A 179 6.16 2.76 25.03
N ILE A 180 5.96 3.68 24.06
CA ILE A 180 6.74 3.66 22.81
C ILE A 180 8.22 3.94 23.10
N PHE A 181 8.51 4.88 23.99
CA PHE A 181 9.88 5.16 24.40
C PHE A 181 10.47 4.01 25.21
N ASP A 182 9.67 3.43 26.12
CA ASP A 182 10.12 2.35 26.99
C ASP A 182 10.45 1.07 26.20
N ILE A 183 9.65 0.73 25.18
CA ILE A 183 9.82 -0.49 24.36
C ILE A 183 10.87 -0.28 23.27
N TYR A 184 10.83 0.85 22.56
CA TYR A 184 11.66 1.05 21.36
C TYR A 184 12.87 1.95 21.58
N GLY A 185 12.98 2.62 22.73
CA GLY A 185 14.02 3.64 22.99
C GLY A 185 13.87 4.90 22.12
N VAL A 186 12.73 5.06 21.41
CA VAL A 186 12.49 6.16 20.48
C VAL A 186 11.53 7.17 21.10
N ASN A 187 12.04 8.37 21.41
CA ASN A 187 11.20 9.45 21.91
C ASN A 187 10.47 10.14 20.74
N LEU A 188 9.25 9.69 20.43
CA LEU A 188 8.43 10.36 19.42
C LEU A 188 7.92 11.74 19.87
N ARG A 189 8.18 12.18 21.11
CA ARG A 189 7.93 13.58 21.52
C ARG A 189 9.02 14.56 21.07
N ASP A 190 10.17 14.07 20.61
CA ASP A 190 11.27 14.89 20.07
C ASP A 190 10.95 15.41 18.66
N LEU A 191 10.98 16.73 18.47
CA LEU A 191 10.73 17.39 17.18
C LEU A 191 11.63 16.88 16.04
N ASN A 192 12.79 16.31 16.35
CA ASN A 192 13.72 15.74 15.37
C ASN A 192 13.31 14.32 14.90
N ARG A 193 12.26 13.74 15.48
CA ARG A 193 11.69 12.45 15.09
C ARG A 193 10.38 12.66 14.34
N GLY A 194 10.24 12.04 13.18
CA GLY A 194 8.98 12.00 12.43
C GLY A 194 8.27 10.66 12.60
N PHE A 195 6.95 10.70 12.47
CA PHE A 195 6.07 9.53 12.52
C PHE A 195 4.74 9.86 11.86
N THR A 196 3.91 8.85 11.64
CA THR A 196 2.49 9.02 11.32
C THR A 196 1.65 8.27 12.35
N VAL A 197 0.44 8.74 12.62
CA VAL A 197 -0.42 8.14 13.64
C VAL A 197 -1.89 8.20 13.27
N ILE A 198 -2.58 7.07 13.43
CA ILE A 198 -4.04 6.99 13.37
C ILE A 198 -4.56 7.04 14.80
N ALA A 199 -4.88 8.26 15.27
CA ALA A 199 -5.45 8.52 16.59
C ALA A 199 -6.85 9.15 16.44
N VAL A 200 -7.87 8.29 16.34
CA VAL A 200 -9.27 8.69 16.10
C VAL A 200 -9.93 9.32 17.32
N ARG A 201 -9.45 9.02 18.53
CA ARG A 201 -9.91 9.64 19.78
C ARG A 201 -8.75 10.32 20.48
N ARG A 202 -9.00 11.50 21.04
CA ARG A 202 -8.01 12.30 21.77
C ARG A 202 -8.65 12.83 23.06
N PRO A 203 -7.89 12.98 24.16
CA PRO A 203 -8.40 13.66 25.34
C PRO A 203 -8.61 15.15 24.99
N ASP A 204 -9.77 15.68 25.36
CA ASP A 204 -10.08 17.09 25.28
C ASP A 204 -9.15 17.88 26.22
N PRO A 205 -8.55 18.99 25.77
CA PRO A 205 -7.53 19.71 26.55
C PRO A 205 -8.09 20.38 27.80
N ILE A 206 -9.40 20.64 27.88
CA ILE A 206 -10.06 21.31 29.00
C ILE A 206 -10.66 20.29 29.95
N THR A 207 -11.40 19.32 29.41
CA THR A 207 -12.18 18.36 30.21
C THR A 207 -11.46 17.05 30.47
N GLY A 208 -10.41 16.74 29.70
CA GLY A 208 -9.72 15.44 29.72
C GLY A 208 -10.55 14.29 29.15
N ALA A 209 -11.80 14.53 28.73
CA ALA A 209 -12.67 13.50 28.19
C ALA A 209 -12.20 13.05 26.80
N MET A 210 -12.29 11.75 26.50
CA MET A 210 -11.88 11.21 25.19
C MET A 210 -12.91 11.55 24.10
N VAL A 211 -12.60 12.54 23.27
CA VAL A 211 -13.43 13.03 22.17
C VAL A 211 -12.96 12.49 20.81
N TRP A 212 -13.86 12.43 19.83
CA TRP A 212 -13.52 12.03 18.47
C TRP A 212 -12.81 13.16 17.73
N HIS A 213 -11.65 12.85 17.15
CA HIS A 213 -10.89 13.80 16.35
C HIS A 213 -11.35 13.74 14.88
N ALA A 214 -12.23 14.68 14.50
CA ALA A 214 -12.90 14.68 13.20
C ALA A 214 -11.94 14.53 11.99
N PRO A 215 -10.80 15.24 11.91
CA PRO A 215 -9.87 15.06 10.79
C PRO A 215 -9.33 13.63 10.65
N SER A 216 -9.01 12.97 11.78
CA SER A 216 -8.50 11.59 11.75
C SER A 216 -9.60 10.58 11.42
N VAL A 217 -10.85 10.82 11.85
CA VAL A 217 -12.00 9.98 11.48
C VAL A 217 -12.31 10.11 9.99
N VAL A 218 -12.40 11.33 9.48
CA VAL A 218 -12.66 11.59 8.05
C VAL A 218 -11.53 11.02 7.21
N GLY A 219 -10.27 11.24 7.60
CA GLY A 219 -9.13 10.68 6.90
C GLY A 219 -9.15 9.15 6.88
N LEU A 220 -9.50 8.51 7.99
CA LEU A 220 -9.60 7.04 8.07
C LEU A 220 -10.71 6.52 7.15
N LEU A 221 -11.88 7.16 7.15
CA LEU A 221 -12.99 6.79 6.26
C LEU A 221 -12.63 6.98 4.79
N MET A 222 -11.89 8.04 4.44
CA MET A 222 -11.39 8.25 3.09
C MET A 222 -10.43 7.14 2.66
N LEU A 223 -9.45 6.78 3.51
CA LEU A 223 -8.53 5.68 3.19
C LEU A 223 -9.25 4.33 3.06
N LEU A 224 -10.20 4.04 3.95
CA LEU A 224 -11.04 2.85 3.87
C LEU A 224 -11.89 2.84 2.60
N GLY A 225 -12.41 4.00 2.17
CA GLY A 225 -13.14 4.13 0.92
C GLY A 225 -12.26 3.91 -0.30
N MET A 226 -11.04 4.45 -0.32
CA MET A 226 -10.09 4.25 -1.43
C MET A 226 -9.64 2.78 -1.53
N PHE A 227 -9.19 2.21 -0.41
CA PHE A 227 -8.78 0.81 -0.35
C PHE A 227 -9.95 -0.13 -0.64
N GLY A 228 -11.10 0.10 0.01
CA GLY A 228 -12.33 -0.65 -0.21
C GLY A 228 -12.83 -0.57 -1.65
N GLY A 229 -12.69 0.59 -2.30
CA GLY A 229 -12.98 0.75 -3.72
C GLY A 229 -12.10 -0.12 -4.60
N THR A 230 -10.78 -0.12 -4.38
CA THR A 230 -9.86 -1.01 -5.13
C THR A 230 -10.14 -2.49 -4.89
N ALA A 231 -10.41 -2.89 -3.64
CA ALA A 231 -10.77 -4.26 -3.29
C ALA A 231 -12.09 -4.68 -3.94
N SER A 232 -13.09 -3.81 -3.97
CA SER A 232 -14.39 -4.07 -4.60
C SER A 232 -14.24 -4.31 -6.11
N VAL A 233 -13.38 -3.54 -6.79
CA VAL A 233 -13.08 -3.75 -8.22
C VAL A 233 -12.42 -5.10 -8.45
N ILE A 234 -11.44 -5.48 -7.63
CA ILE A 234 -10.77 -6.78 -7.72
C ILE A 234 -11.78 -7.92 -7.52
N LEU A 235 -12.57 -7.87 -6.45
CA LEU A 235 -13.58 -8.88 -6.15
C LEU A 235 -14.64 -8.99 -7.24
N TYR A 236 -15.07 -7.86 -7.80
CA TYR A 236 -16.00 -7.85 -8.93
C TYR A 236 -15.41 -8.54 -10.16
N CYS A 237 -14.15 -8.25 -10.50
CA CYS A 237 -13.47 -8.91 -11.63
C CYS A 237 -13.36 -10.42 -11.42
N ILE A 238 -12.98 -10.86 -10.22
CA ILE A 238 -12.89 -12.29 -9.87
C ILE A 238 -14.27 -12.96 -10.01
N TRP A 239 -15.29 -12.39 -9.37
CA TRP A 239 -16.64 -12.94 -9.39
C TRP A 239 -17.18 -13.05 -10.82
N SER A 240 -16.97 -12.03 -11.64
CA SER A 240 -17.47 -12.03 -13.02
C SER A 240 -16.74 -13.06 -13.90
N GLU A 241 -15.44 -13.27 -13.68
CA GLU A 241 -14.68 -14.32 -14.38
C GLU A 241 -15.21 -15.72 -14.02
N ASP A 242 -15.53 -15.95 -12.75
CA ASP A 242 -16.05 -17.24 -12.28
C ASP A 242 -17.44 -17.55 -12.86
N THR A 243 -18.32 -16.55 -12.95
CA THR A 243 -19.66 -16.73 -13.54
C THR A 243 -19.61 -17.10 -15.02
N GLU A 244 -18.73 -16.47 -15.81
CA GLU A 244 -18.63 -16.78 -17.24
C GLU A 244 -18.03 -18.17 -17.50
N ASN A 245 -17.09 -18.59 -16.65
CA ASN A 245 -16.55 -19.96 -16.72
C ASN A 245 -17.58 -21.02 -16.32
N ALA A 246 -18.51 -20.70 -15.41
CA ALA A 246 -19.57 -21.60 -15.00
C ALA A 246 -20.63 -21.81 -16.10
N ASP A 247 -20.92 -20.78 -16.88
CA ASP A 247 -21.92 -20.86 -17.94
C ASP A 247 -21.41 -21.60 -19.19
N GLY A 248 -20.09 -21.64 -19.40
CA GLY A 248 -19.43 -22.42 -20.46
C GLY A 248 -19.91 -22.12 -21.89
N PRO A 249 -19.18 -22.58 -22.93
CA PRO A 249 -19.66 -22.44 -24.29
C PRO A 249 -20.79 -23.44 -24.55
N VAL A 250 -22.03 -23.07 -24.23
CA VAL A 250 -23.19 -23.70 -24.85
C VAL A 250 -23.23 -23.23 -26.32
N GLN A 251 -22.81 -24.12 -27.24
CA GLN A 251 -22.82 -24.03 -28.72
C GLN A 251 -21.50 -23.53 -29.37
N GLY A 252 -20.89 -24.18 -30.37
CA GLY A 252 -21.43 -25.19 -31.29
C GLY A 252 -20.43 -26.30 -31.64
N ALA A 253 -20.75 -27.50 -31.16
CA ALA A 253 -20.56 -28.69 -31.97
C ALA A 253 -21.67 -28.70 -33.03
N ALA A 254 -21.28 -28.72 -34.31
CA ALA A 254 -22.06 -29.05 -35.51
C ALA A 254 -22.01 -27.95 -36.59
N HIS A 255 -20.97 -28.02 -37.42
CA HIS A 255 -21.15 -27.92 -38.87
C HIS A 255 -20.11 -28.80 -39.56
N SER A 256 -20.38 -30.11 -39.54
CA SER A 256 -19.97 -31.03 -40.60
C SER A 256 -21.00 -30.91 -41.72
N GLY A 257 -20.56 -30.47 -42.89
CA GLY A 257 -21.33 -30.38 -44.13
C GLY A 257 -20.43 -29.88 -45.25
#